data_AF-A0A087U6L4-F1
#
_entry.id   AF-A0A087U6L4-F1
#
_cell.length_a   1.000
_cell.length_b   1.000
_cell.length_c   1.000
_cell.angle_alpha   90.00
_cell.angle_beta   90.00
_cell.angle_gamma   90.00
#
_symmetry.space_group_name_H-M   'P 1'
#
loop_
_entity.id
_entity.type
_entity.pdbx_description
1 polymer ?
#
loop_
_entity_poly.entity_id
_entity_poly.type
_entity_poly.pdbx_seq_one_letter_code
_entity_poly.pdbx_strand_id
1 'polypeptide(L)'
;MSAIDQKLLYLIKLYADSDVDMSKFSPFLWGKPAVIHYSVMNATSMYLWKQPKLQDVLSLLSSDMTENTILNYPLELQLQPCQQNMNNLLEEKVTGDTVYDLRFLLPLFAALLSPGAYIHCQSFVLSKSLMLLFTSLSSFDPNTRALGYYCISQFYQHLEGSFYGEKSIWLSLFDCVRNSISRPNPRIPSIISLFLAKVIDIFTKPDNNMYTILYKFIMVKPVFDIGNVPEFYVLFNSNEIEHREHRRWLLNILAKGLRTASDFHICKKRYIFSTLLSHYWSSICTHDEKVLIINIITAAVKTESSARSLCQNGLLSWLHNVIEQVAVIDAEIVKLSSFILKNLWHAVKSNSVADDDPTSAENLDSLDVKKGSTNDTNHKKIYSSFFYEFQLVLFCFLKKLNFLEGPSLNAYLSTFLHILNHMENSESYYVKYRLCLQHAIIIHEKWQECAENRNKNLQSGESSSESTNVHKCFEIFPKIILYWQ
;
A
#
# COMPACT_ATOMS: atom_id res chain seq x y z
N MET A 1 8.84 -0.25 15.02
CA MET A 1 9.65 0.56 15.93
C MET A 1 8.67 1.12 16.90
N SER A 2 8.86 0.75 18.16
CA SER A 2 7.98 1.15 19.24
C SER A 2 7.87 2.68 19.28
N ALA A 3 6.79 3.22 19.84
CA ALA A 3 6.69 4.64 20.16
C ALA A 3 7.92 5.15 20.95
N ILE A 4 8.60 4.25 21.67
CA ILE A 4 9.87 4.52 22.36
C ILE A 4 11.00 4.86 21.38
N ASP A 5 11.16 4.10 20.30
CA ASP A 5 12.24 4.31 19.33
C ASP A 5 12.10 5.67 18.61
N GLN A 6 10.85 6.07 18.34
CA GLN A 6 10.56 7.38 17.75
C GLN A 6 10.88 8.54 18.72
N LYS A 7 10.63 8.36 20.02
CA LYS A 7 11.02 9.32 21.05
C LYS A 7 12.54 9.39 21.19
N LEU A 8 13.24 8.26 21.13
CA LEU A 8 14.71 8.23 21.14
C LEU A 8 15.29 8.96 19.92
N LEU A 9 14.75 8.73 18.73
CA LEU A 9 15.16 9.45 17.52
C LEU A 9 14.96 10.96 17.67
N TYR A 10 13.84 11.39 18.26
CA TYR A 10 13.58 12.80 18.54
C TYR A 10 14.54 13.39 19.57
N LEU A 11 14.90 12.64 20.61
CA LEU A 11 15.94 13.05 21.56
C LEU A 11 17.29 13.22 20.87
N ILE A 12 17.71 12.28 20.02
CA ILE A 12 18.95 12.38 19.23
C ILE A 12 18.94 13.66 18.39
N LYS A 13 17.80 14.00 17.78
CA LYS A 13 17.63 15.27 17.06
C LYS A 13 17.84 16.47 17.98
N LEU A 14 17.20 16.52 19.16
CA LEU A 14 17.36 17.63 20.10
C LEU A 14 18.81 17.83 20.56
N TYR A 15 19.55 16.73 20.79
CA TYR A 15 20.97 16.80 21.11
C TYR A 15 21.80 17.35 19.96
N ALA A 16 21.51 16.92 18.72
CA ALA A 16 22.16 17.43 17.53
C ALA A 16 21.85 18.92 17.29
N ASP A 17 20.61 19.34 17.50
CA ASP A 17 20.17 20.75 17.41
C ASP A 17 20.80 21.63 18.51
N SER A 18 21.31 21.01 19.59
CA SER A 18 22.00 21.67 20.72
C SER A 18 23.54 21.59 20.61
N ASP A 19 24.08 21.28 19.43
CA ASP A 19 25.52 21.15 19.15
C ASP A 19 26.26 20.09 20.00
N VAL A 20 25.55 19.08 20.53
CA VAL A 20 26.19 17.97 21.24
C VAL A 20 26.68 16.94 20.22
N ASP A 21 28.00 16.70 20.21
CA ASP A 21 28.62 15.75 19.29
C ASP A 21 28.26 14.30 19.64
N MET A 22 27.25 13.78 18.94
CA MET A 22 26.79 12.39 19.05
C MET A 22 27.51 11.45 18.08
N SER A 23 28.42 11.96 17.23
CA SER A 23 29.12 11.13 16.23
C SER A 23 30.01 10.06 16.88
N LYS A 24 30.50 10.33 18.09
CA LYS A 24 31.33 9.42 18.89
C LYS A 24 30.63 8.11 19.24
N PHE A 25 29.30 8.11 19.27
CA PHE A 25 28.49 6.93 19.61
C PHE A 25 27.95 6.19 18.38
N SER A 26 28.20 6.74 17.18
CA SER A 26 27.80 6.16 15.91
C SER A 26 28.81 5.09 15.45
N PRO A 27 28.37 3.97 14.85
CA PRO A 27 26.99 3.57 14.62
C PRO A 27 26.27 3.13 15.91
N PHE A 28 24.99 3.51 16.04
CA PHE A 28 24.18 3.15 17.20
C PHE A 28 23.76 1.68 17.16
N LEU A 29 24.03 0.94 18.24
CA LEU A 29 23.47 -0.40 18.47
C LEU A 29 22.14 -0.31 19.23
N TRP A 30 21.27 -1.30 19.03
CA TRP A 30 20.03 -1.45 19.80
C TRP A 30 19.86 -2.87 20.36
N GLY A 31 18.96 -3.02 21.33
CA GLY A 31 18.67 -4.29 21.99
C GLY A 31 19.76 -4.76 22.97
N LYS A 32 19.81 -6.07 23.23
CA LYS A 32 20.76 -6.66 24.20
C LYS A 32 22.23 -6.35 23.88
N PRO A 33 22.68 -6.37 22.60
CA PRO A 33 24.07 -6.07 22.26
C PRO A 33 24.47 -4.63 22.60
N ALA A 34 23.54 -3.67 22.52
CA ALA A 34 23.79 -2.29 22.93
C ALA A 34 24.10 -2.18 24.43
N VAL A 35 23.36 -2.87 25.28
CA VAL A 35 23.58 -2.85 26.74
C VAL A 35 24.98 -3.37 27.08
N ILE A 36 25.40 -4.46 26.44
CA ILE A 36 26.74 -5.03 26.65
C ILE A 36 27.81 -4.07 26.13
N HIS A 37 27.64 -3.51 24.94
CA HIS A 37 28.64 -2.65 24.30
C HIS A 37 28.84 -1.31 24.99
N TYR A 38 27.74 -0.65 25.41
CA TYR A 38 27.81 0.65 26.08
C TYR A 38 28.12 0.56 27.58
N SER A 39 27.81 -0.56 28.26
CA SER A 39 28.18 -0.74 29.69
C SER A 39 29.69 -0.75 29.91
N VAL A 40 30.46 -1.28 28.95
CA VAL A 40 31.92 -1.32 28.99
C VAL A 40 32.55 0.07 28.81
N MET A 41 31.83 1.00 28.18
CA MET A 41 32.29 2.39 27.99
C MET A 41 32.46 3.14 29.32
N ASN A 42 31.65 2.83 30.32
CA ASN A 42 31.80 3.43 31.65
C ASN A 42 33.02 2.90 32.42
N ALA A 43 33.54 1.73 32.04
CA ALA A 43 34.63 1.03 32.73
C ALA A 43 36.00 1.19 32.03
N THR A 44 36.02 1.48 30.74
CA THR A 44 37.25 1.67 29.94
C THR A 44 37.34 3.10 29.44
N SER A 45 38.55 3.67 29.38
CA SER A 45 38.74 5.01 28.82
C SER A 45 38.24 5.05 27.37
N MET A 46 37.58 6.15 27.00
CA MET A 46 36.86 6.33 25.73
C MET A 46 37.71 6.03 24.47
N TYR A 47 39.04 6.09 24.58
CA TYR A 47 40.00 5.84 23.51
C TYR A 47 40.23 4.34 23.19
N LEU A 48 39.89 3.43 24.10
CA LEU A 48 40.03 1.97 23.89
C LEU A 48 38.71 1.33 23.44
N TRP A 49 37.63 2.11 23.40
CA TRP A 49 36.31 1.63 23.01
C TRP A 49 36.24 1.43 21.50
N LYS A 50 35.99 0.18 21.08
CA LYS A 50 35.92 -0.19 19.67
C LYS A 50 34.55 0.13 19.11
N GLN A 51 34.53 0.86 17.99
CA GLN A 51 33.30 1.07 17.23
C GLN A 51 32.74 -0.27 16.74
N PRO A 52 31.40 -0.45 16.76
CA PRO A 52 30.77 -1.65 16.23
C PRO A 52 31.03 -1.79 14.74
N LYS A 53 31.22 -3.03 14.28
CA LYS A 53 31.39 -3.32 12.86
C LYS A 53 30.02 -3.41 12.18
N LEU A 54 30.02 -3.25 10.85
CA LEU A 54 28.82 -3.41 10.02
C LEU A 54 28.09 -4.74 10.28
N GLN A 55 28.81 -5.85 10.42
CA GLN A 55 28.19 -7.16 10.68
C GLN A 55 27.43 -7.20 12.02
N ASP A 56 27.97 -6.56 13.05
CA ASP A 56 27.33 -6.49 14.37
C ASP A 56 25.99 -5.76 14.27
N VAL A 57 25.95 -4.65 13.53
CA VAL A 57 24.73 -3.86 13.31
C VAL A 57 23.73 -4.61 12.42
N LEU A 58 24.19 -5.21 11.32
CA LEU A 58 23.31 -5.95 10.41
C LEU A 58 22.69 -7.18 11.06
N SER A 59 23.39 -7.83 12.00
CA SER A 59 22.85 -8.96 12.76
C SER A 59 21.66 -8.61 13.66
N LEU A 60 21.48 -7.33 13.98
CA LEU A 60 20.34 -6.83 14.76
C LEU A 60 19.06 -6.65 13.92
N LEU A 61 19.18 -6.67 12.59
CA LEU A 61 18.04 -6.56 11.70
C LEU A 61 17.36 -7.93 11.57
N SER A 62 16.11 -8.00 11.99
CA SER A 62 15.29 -9.19 11.78
C SER A 62 14.73 -9.22 10.37
N SER A 63 14.76 -10.40 9.75
CA SER A 63 14.28 -10.61 8.38
C SER A 63 12.79 -10.25 8.26
N ASP A 64 11.96 -10.69 9.22
CA ASP A 64 10.51 -10.56 9.16
C ASP A 64 10.07 -9.09 9.27
N MET A 65 10.67 -8.34 10.20
CA MET A 65 10.41 -6.90 10.34
C MET A 65 10.87 -6.13 9.10
N THR A 66 12.02 -6.50 8.52
CA THR A 66 12.52 -5.88 7.30
C THR A 66 11.55 -6.11 6.14
N GLU A 67 11.05 -7.33 5.97
CA GLU A 67 10.02 -7.63 4.96
C GLU A 67 8.73 -6.86 5.19
N ASN A 68 8.23 -6.83 6.43
CA ASN A 68 7.04 -6.05 6.79
C ASN A 68 7.25 -4.55 6.52
N THR A 69 8.47 -4.04 6.73
CA THR A 69 8.84 -2.66 6.43
C THR A 69 8.77 -2.37 4.94
N ILE A 70 9.34 -3.24 4.12
CA ILE A 70 9.33 -3.09 2.65
C ILE A 70 7.89 -3.03 2.13
N LEU A 71 6.98 -3.80 2.72
CA LEU A 71 5.58 -3.86 2.29
C LEU A 71 4.74 -2.68 2.82
N ASN A 72 4.96 -2.27 4.08
CA ASN A 72 4.05 -1.36 4.80
C ASN A 72 4.67 0.00 5.16
N TYR A 73 5.88 0.33 4.68
CA TYR A 73 6.57 1.58 5.03
C TYR A 73 5.72 2.83 4.75
N PRO A 74 5.44 3.71 5.73
CA PRO A 74 4.61 4.91 5.52
C PRO A 74 5.31 5.91 4.58
N LEU A 75 4.68 6.23 3.44
CA LEU A 75 5.31 7.05 2.40
C LEU A 75 5.37 8.54 2.75
N GLU A 76 4.47 9.03 3.59
CA GLU A 76 4.31 10.45 3.94
C GLU A 76 5.22 10.88 5.11
N LEU A 77 5.97 9.94 5.67
CA LEU A 77 6.84 10.15 6.80
C LEU A 77 8.04 11.03 6.39
N GLN A 78 8.19 12.17 7.06
CA GLN A 78 9.30 13.11 6.87
C GLN A 78 10.57 12.63 7.58
N LEU A 79 11.75 12.85 6.99
CA LEU A 79 13.04 12.42 7.55
C LEU A 79 13.25 12.94 8.98
N GLN A 80 13.00 14.24 9.19
CA GLN A 80 13.17 14.85 10.50
C GLN A 80 11.93 14.62 11.36
N PRO A 81 12.08 14.09 12.59
CA PRO A 81 10.96 14.01 13.51
C PRO A 81 10.53 15.44 13.93
N CYS A 82 9.21 15.66 13.96
CA CYS A 82 8.54 16.90 14.38
C CYS A 82 7.57 16.57 15.51
N GLN A 83 7.38 17.48 16.47
CA GLN A 83 6.50 17.24 17.64
C GLN A 83 5.06 16.90 17.24
N GLN A 84 4.53 17.53 16.18
CA GLN A 84 3.17 17.26 15.66
C GLN A 84 3.02 15.83 15.13
N ASN A 85 4.05 15.28 14.46
CA ASN A 85 4.04 13.91 13.95
C ASN A 85 4.01 12.88 15.08
N MET A 86 4.53 13.22 16.27
CA MET A 86 4.56 12.32 17.42
C MET A 86 3.17 12.12 18.04
N ASN A 87 2.28 13.11 17.93
CA ASN A 87 0.90 13.03 18.45
C ASN A 87 -0.03 12.28 17.48
N ASN A 88 0.08 12.52 16.17
CA ASN A 88 -0.73 11.82 15.15
C ASN A 88 -0.41 10.32 15.07
N LEU A 89 0.83 9.92 15.36
CA LEU A 89 1.25 8.51 15.38
C LEU A 89 0.74 7.73 16.61
N LEU A 90 0.22 8.41 17.64
CA LEU A 90 -0.45 7.75 18.78
C LEU A 90 -1.90 7.37 18.47
N GLU A 91 -2.52 8.00 17.46
CA GLU A 91 -3.90 7.71 17.04
C GLU A 91 -3.98 6.65 15.94
N GLU A 92 -2.97 6.54 15.07
CA GLU A 92 -2.85 5.45 14.07
C GLU A 92 -2.29 4.15 14.69
N LYS A 93 -3.13 3.44 15.45
CA LYS A 93 -2.85 2.16 16.13
C LYS A 93 -2.42 0.95 15.25
N VAL A 94 -2.06 1.09 13.97
CA VAL A 94 -2.08 -0.08 13.05
C VAL A 94 -0.70 -0.62 12.60
N THR A 95 0.42 0.09 12.75
CA THR A 95 1.71 -0.41 12.19
C THR A 95 2.95 -0.28 13.08
N GLY A 96 2.83 0.24 14.30
CA GLY A 96 3.98 0.63 15.13
C GLY A 96 4.95 -0.51 15.51
N ASP A 97 4.43 -1.68 15.90
CA ASP A 97 5.30 -2.70 16.51
C ASP A 97 6.02 -3.61 15.51
N THR A 98 5.57 -3.69 14.25
CA THR A 98 6.08 -4.69 13.28
C THR A 98 6.87 -4.13 12.09
N VAL A 99 7.11 -2.81 12.05
CA VAL A 99 7.79 -2.11 10.94
C VAL A 99 8.98 -1.29 11.45
N TYR A 100 10.14 -1.34 10.80
CA TYR A 100 11.29 -0.48 11.10
C TYR A 100 11.06 0.96 10.63
N ASP A 101 11.59 1.92 11.39
CA ASP A 101 11.61 3.33 11.00
C ASP A 101 12.83 3.62 10.12
N LEU A 102 12.60 3.94 8.84
CA LEU A 102 13.68 4.29 7.91
C LEU A 102 14.42 5.58 8.29
N ARG A 103 13.82 6.46 9.10
CA ARG A 103 14.50 7.68 9.58
C ARG A 103 15.68 7.37 10.49
N PHE A 104 15.64 6.24 11.18
CA PHE A 104 16.76 5.76 11.98
C PHE A 104 17.74 4.93 11.13
N LEU A 105 17.21 4.03 10.28
CA LEU A 105 18.04 3.13 9.48
C LEU A 105 18.83 3.83 8.37
N LEU A 106 18.27 4.85 7.70
CA LEU A 106 18.97 5.51 6.60
C LEU A 106 20.21 6.30 7.06
N PRO A 107 20.18 7.13 8.13
CA PRO A 107 21.40 7.76 8.65
C PRO A 107 22.40 6.74 9.16
N LEU A 108 21.94 5.64 9.77
CA LEU A 108 22.78 4.53 10.20
C LEU A 108 23.49 3.88 9.00
N PHE A 109 22.77 3.59 7.91
CA PHE A 109 23.36 3.07 6.68
C PHE A 109 24.33 4.07 6.04
N ALA A 110 24.02 5.36 6.06
CA ALA A 110 24.93 6.40 5.56
C ALA A 110 26.26 6.44 6.34
N ALA A 111 26.21 6.26 7.66
CA ALA A 111 27.41 6.17 8.50
C ALA A 111 28.21 4.87 8.23
N LEU A 112 27.50 3.74 8.12
CA LEU A 112 28.10 2.43 7.84
C LEU A 112 28.72 2.32 6.45
N LEU A 113 28.15 3.02 5.46
CA LEU A 113 28.60 3.05 4.07
C LEU A 113 29.58 4.20 3.78
N SER A 114 30.10 4.88 4.80
CA SER A 114 31.00 6.02 4.62
C SER A 114 32.24 5.68 3.77
N PRO A 115 32.79 6.65 3.02
CA PRO A 115 33.98 6.42 2.20
C PRO A 115 35.14 5.90 3.06
N GLY A 116 35.75 4.78 2.64
CA GLY A 116 36.86 4.14 3.36
C GLY A 116 36.45 3.08 4.40
N ALA A 117 35.16 2.89 4.67
CA ALA A 117 34.68 1.79 5.50
C ALA A 117 34.88 0.44 4.78
N TYR A 118 35.37 -0.58 5.51
CA TYR A 118 35.48 -1.94 4.96
C TYR A 118 34.14 -2.68 5.08
N ILE A 119 33.50 -2.94 3.93
CA ILE A 119 32.15 -3.49 3.87
C ILE A 119 32.13 -4.83 3.13
N HIS A 120 31.61 -5.85 3.80
CA HIS A 120 31.26 -7.11 3.16
C HIS A 120 29.93 -6.96 2.40
N CYS A 121 30.01 -6.59 1.12
CA CYS A 121 28.85 -6.32 0.27
C CYS A 121 27.79 -7.44 0.32
N GLN A 122 28.22 -8.70 0.30
CA GLN A 122 27.33 -9.86 0.39
C GLN A 122 26.48 -9.84 1.67
N SER A 123 27.08 -9.57 2.83
CA SER A 123 26.33 -9.50 4.10
C SER A 123 25.28 -8.38 4.11
N PHE A 124 25.56 -7.25 3.47
CA PHE A 124 24.64 -6.12 3.37
C PHE A 124 23.44 -6.41 2.47
N VAL A 125 23.64 -7.20 1.42
CA VAL A 125 22.55 -7.67 0.55
C VAL A 125 21.73 -8.75 1.27
N LEU A 126 22.39 -9.74 1.90
CA LEU A 126 21.71 -10.83 2.61
C LEU A 126 20.89 -10.34 3.82
N SER A 127 21.30 -9.26 4.48
CA SER A 127 20.51 -8.63 5.55
C SER A 127 19.29 -7.86 5.05
N LYS A 128 19.01 -7.86 3.74
CA LYS A 128 17.91 -7.13 3.08
C LYS A 128 17.99 -5.60 3.26
N SER A 129 19.14 -5.07 3.70
CA SER A 129 19.35 -3.64 3.90
C SER A 129 19.28 -2.87 2.57
N LEU A 130 19.80 -3.46 1.50
CA LEU A 130 19.70 -2.88 0.16
C LEU A 130 18.25 -2.68 -0.29
N MET A 131 17.35 -3.61 0.04
CA MET A 131 15.93 -3.51 -0.29
C MET A 131 15.26 -2.32 0.43
N LEU A 132 15.67 -2.04 1.68
CA LEU A 132 15.19 -0.87 2.44
C LEU A 132 15.64 0.44 1.80
N LEU A 133 16.86 0.49 1.24
CA LEU A 133 17.34 1.65 0.49
C LEU A 133 16.44 1.94 -0.72
N PHE A 134 16.10 0.93 -1.51
CA PHE A 134 15.16 1.10 -2.64
C PHE A 134 13.76 1.50 -2.19
N THR A 135 13.28 0.95 -1.06
CA THR A 135 11.99 1.30 -0.46
C THR A 135 11.91 2.81 -0.14
N SER A 136 12.99 3.38 0.40
CA SER A 136 13.06 4.81 0.76
C SER A 136 12.88 5.76 -0.44
N LEU A 137 13.22 5.33 -1.66
CA LEU A 137 13.10 6.14 -2.87
C LEU A 137 11.64 6.46 -3.26
N SER A 138 10.69 5.73 -2.67
CA SER A 138 9.26 5.94 -2.89
C SER A 138 8.60 6.93 -1.92
N SER A 139 9.35 7.40 -0.91
CA SER A 139 8.88 8.41 0.06
C SER A 139 8.48 9.72 -0.63
N PHE A 140 7.46 10.40 -0.09
CA PHE A 140 7.06 11.74 -0.52
C PHE A 140 8.08 12.81 -0.07
N ASP A 141 8.81 12.58 1.02
CA ASP A 141 9.80 13.52 1.53
C ASP A 141 11.09 13.53 0.67
N PRO A 142 11.52 14.68 0.12
CA PRO A 142 12.74 14.76 -0.67
C PRO A 142 14.01 14.41 0.11
N ASN A 143 14.08 14.69 1.41
CA ASN A 143 15.29 14.45 2.19
C ASN A 143 15.51 12.94 2.41
N THR A 144 14.45 12.22 2.74
CA THR A 144 14.47 10.75 2.85
C THR A 144 14.94 10.11 1.55
N ARG A 145 14.42 10.56 0.40
CA ARG A 145 14.85 10.07 -0.91
C ARG A 145 16.32 10.39 -1.21
N ALA A 146 16.76 11.62 -0.92
CA ALA A 146 18.13 12.04 -1.13
C ALA A 146 19.11 11.17 -0.33
N LEU A 147 18.79 10.86 0.92
CA LEU A 147 19.59 9.99 1.78
C LEU A 147 19.59 8.53 1.27
N GLY A 148 18.46 8.05 0.76
CA GLY A 148 18.37 6.75 0.07
C GLY A 148 19.27 6.67 -1.16
N TYR A 149 19.21 7.66 -2.05
CA TYR A 149 20.10 7.76 -3.21
C TYR A 149 21.57 7.87 -2.81
N TYR A 150 21.88 8.65 -1.77
CA TYR A 150 23.23 8.74 -1.23
C TYR A 150 23.74 7.37 -0.79
N CYS A 151 22.99 6.64 0.04
CA CYS A 151 23.38 5.30 0.49
C CYS A 151 23.59 4.33 -0.68
N ILE A 152 22.72 4.35 -1.69
CA ILE A 152 22.86 3.53 -2.90
C ILE A 152 24.14 3.88 -3.67
N SER A 153 24.44 5.18 -3.82
CA SER A 153 25.66 5.62 -4.50
C SER A 153 26.93 5.20 -3.76
N GLN A 154 26.93 5.26 -2.42
CA GLN A 154 28.04 4.79 -1.59
C GLN A 154 28.20 3.28 -1.72
N PHE A 155 27.10 2.53 -1.61
CA PHE A 155 27.12 1.07 -1.77
C PHE A 155 27.64 0.65 -3.15
N TYR A 156 27.26 1.37 -4.21
CA TYR A 156 27.75 1.15 -5.56
C TYR A 156 29.29 1.28 -5.64
N GLN A 157 29.86 2.34 -5.06
CA GLN A 157 31.32 2.54 -5.02
C GLN A 157 32.05 1.41 -4.28
N HIS A 158 31.51 0.97 -3.13
CA HIS A 158 32.06 -0.17 -2.39
C HIS A 158 31.99 -1.47 -3.18
N LEU A 159 30.92 -1.66 -3.95
CA LEU A 159 30.72 -2.85 -4.77
C LEU A 159 31.68 -2.89 -5.98
N GLU A 160 31.96 -1.76 -6.62
CA GLU A 160 32.97 -1.66 -7.70
C GLU A 160 34.35 -2.16 -7.24
N GLY A 161 34.79 -1.69 -6.06
CA GLY A 161 36.08 -2.05 -5.45
C GLY A 161 36.13 -3.43 -4.80
N SER A 162 34.99 -4.14 -4.70
CA SER A 162 34.92 -5.43 -4.04
C SER A 162 35.34 -6.61 -4.94
N PHE A 163 35.83 -7.69 -4.30
CA PHE A 163 36.07 -9.00 -4.92
C PHE A 163 34.82 -9.90 -4.84
N TYR A 164 33.63 -9.32 -5.01
CA TYR A 164 32.40 -10.10 -5.01
C TYR A 164 32.14 -10.71 -6.38
N GLY A 165 32.07 -12.05 -6.47
CA GLY A 165 31.98 -12.77 -7.74
C GLY A 165 30.77 -12.38 -8.60
N GLU A 166 29.65 -12.07 -7.97
CA GLU A 166 28.38 -11.72 -8.65
C GLU A 166 28.22 -10.20 -8.85
N LYS A 167 29.27 -9.41 -8.66
CA LYS A 167 29.17 -7.94 -8.71
C LYS A 167 28.60 -7.39 -10.01
N SER A 168 28.81 -8.07 -11.14
CA SER A 168 28.31 -7.63 -12.45
C SER A 168 26.78 -7.48 -12.47
N ILE A 169 26.06 -8.36 -11.78
CA ILE A 169 24.59 -8.34 -11.70
C ILE A 169 24.12 -7.11 -10.94
N TRP A 170 24.74 -6.86 -9.79
CA TRP A 170 24.42 -5.74 -8.94
C TRP A 170 24.77 -4.40 -9.60
N LEU A 171 25.95 -4.28 -10.22
CA LEU A 171 26.33 -3.11 -11.01
C LEU A 171 25.34 -2.86 -12.14
N SER A 172 24.98 -3.88 -12.90
CA SER A 172 24.00 -3.76 -13.98
C SER A 172 22.64 -3.29 -13.47
N LEU A 173 22.16 -3.81 -12.34
CA LEU A 173 20.92 -3.36 -11.70
C LEU A 173 20.99 -1.88 -11.30
N PHE A 174 22.09 -1.45 -10.70
CA PHE A 174 22.28 -0.05 -10.32
C PHE A 174 22.40 0.86 -11.53
N ASP A 175 23.11 0.45 -12.58
CA ASP A 175 23.23 1.19 -13.84
C ASP A 175 21.88 1.34 -14.53
N CYS A 176 21.07 0.27 -14.55
CA CYS A 176 19.70 0.33 -15.06
C CYS A 176 18.91 1.42 -14.35
N VAL A 177 18.93 1.45 -13.01
CA VAL A 177 18.19 2.44 -12.22
C VAL A 177 18.78 3.84 -12.41
N ARG A 178 20.10 3.98 -12.40
CA ARG A 178 20.82 5.24 -12.58
C ARG A 178 20.51 5.88 -13.93
N ASN A 179 20.56 5.11 -15.01
CA ASN A 179 20.28 5.59 -16.37
C ASN A 179 18.82 5.99 -16.59
N SER A 180 17.93 5.57 -15.69
CA SER A 180 16.49 5.85 -15.75
C SER A 180 16.11 7.15 -15.06
N ILE A 181 17.03 7.72 -14.28
CA ILE A 181 16.83 8.92 -13.50
C ILE A 181 17.30 10.13 -14.32
N SER A 182 16.35 10.89 -14.87
CA SER A 182 16.68 12.08 -15.68
C SER A 182 16.78 13.38 -14.87
N ARG A 183 16.18 13.43 -13.68
CA ARG A 183 16.14 14.63 -12.82
C ARG A 183 16.83 14.33 -11.49
N PRO A 184 17.39 15.33 -10.79
CA PRO A 184 17.93 15.10 -9.46
C PRO A 184 16.82 14.71 -8.47
N ASN A 185 17.11 13.72 -7.63
CA ASN A 185 16.23 13.26 -6.55
C ASN A 185 14.76 12.96 -6.97
N PRO A 186 14.53 12.21 -8.07
CA PRO A 186 13.17 11.93 -8.51
C PRO A 186 12.55 10.91 -7.55
N ARG A 187 11.23 11.02 -7.38
CA ARG A 187 10.49 9.99 -6.66
C ARG A 187 10.27 8.79 -7.56
N ILE A 188 10.60 7.60 -7.06
CA ILE A 188 10.30 6.34 -7.74
C ILE A 188 8.91 5.87 -7.28
N PRO A 189 8.00 5.49 -8.20
CA PRO A 189 6.71 4.93 -7.86
C PRO A 189 6.85 3.70 -6.95
N SER A 190 5.93 3.52 -6.01
CA SER A 190 5.98 2.45 -5.01
C SER A 190 5.95 1.06 -5.64
N ILE A 191 5.21 0.88 -6.75
CA ILE A 191 5.21 -0.40 -7.49
C ILE A 191 6.61 -0.76 -7.97
N ILE A 192 7.36 0.22 -8.48
CA ILE A 192 8.70 0.02 -9.04
C ILE A 192 9.72 -0.20 -7.94
N SER A 193 9.66 0.60 -6.89
CA SER A 193 10.51 0.45 -5.71
C SER A 193 10.34 -0.95 -5.08
N LEU A 194 9.10 -1.42 -4.95
CA LEU A 194 8.80 -2.78 -4.47
C LEU A 194 9.27 -3.86 -5.44
N PHE A 195 9.09 -3.65 -6.75
CA PHE A 195 9.60 -4.58 -7.77
C PHE A 195 11.12 -4.74 -7.64
N LEU A 196 11.88 -3.64 -7.58
CA LEU A 196 13.32 -3.67 -7.42
C LEU A 196 13.74 -4.36 -6.12
N ALA A 197 13.05 -4.05 -5.01
CA ALA A 197 13.27 -4.74 -3.73
C ALA A 197 13.07 -6.28 -3.87
N LYS A 198 12.03 -6.72 -4.57
CA LYS A 198 11.76 -8.15 -4.79
C LYS A 198 12.72 -8.82 -5.77
N VAL A 199 13.22 -8.10 -6.78
CA VAL A 199 14.29 -8.57 -7.67
C VAL A 199 15.56 -8.83 -6.86
N ILE A 200 15.92 -7.91 -5.96
CA ILE A 200 17.09 -8.05 -5.08
C ILE A 200 16.97 -9.29 -4.20
N ASP A 201 15.80 -9.53 -3.60
CA ASP A 201 15.57 -10.75 -2.79
C ASP A 201 15.70 -12.03 -3.62
N ILE A 202 15.23 -12.03 -4.88
CA ILE A 202 15.39 -13.19 -5.77
C ILE A 202 16.85 -13.40 -6.16
N PHE A 203 17.62 -12.33 -6.43
CA PHE A 203 19.03 -12.46 -6.76
C PHE A 203 19.89 -12.99 -5.62
N THR A 204 19.41 -12.94 -4.37
CA THR A 204 20.07 -13.65 -3.26
C THR A 204 19.83 -15.17 -3.24
N LYS A 205 18.90 -15.67 -4.07
CA LYS A 205 18.42 -17.06 -4.08
C LYS A 205 18.48 -17.62 -5.52
N PRO A 206 19.64 -18.14 -5.96
CA PRO A 206 19.81 -18.62 -7.33
C PRO A 206 18.90 -19.81 -7.68
N ASP A 207 18.44 -20.59 -6.70
CA ASP A 207 17.52 -21.71 -6.90
C ASP A 207 16.08 -21.28 -7.25
N ASN A 208 15.79 -19.98 -7.27
CA ASN A 208 14.45 -19.49 -7.55
C ASN A 208 14.17 -19.50 -9.05
N ASN A 209 13.02 -20.05 -9.42
CA ASN A 209 12.47 -20.09 -10.78
C ASN A 209 12.47 -18.73 -11.50
N MET A 210 12.16 -17.65 -10.78
CA MET A 210 12.15 -16.28 -11.32
C MET A 210 13.55 -15.73 -11.63
N TYR A 211 14.62 -16.33 -11.11
CA TYR A 211 15.98 -15.81 -11.21
C TYR A 211 16.39 -15.64 -12.67
N THR A 212 16.20 -16.66 -13.50
CA THR A 212 16.63 -16.67 -14.91
C THR A 212 15.94 -15.57 -15.72
N ILE A 213 14.64 -15.37 -15.52
CA ILE A 213 13.86 -14.36 -16.24
C ILE A 213 14.30 -12.96 -15.85
N LEU A 214 14.43 -12.70 -14.54
CA LEU A 214 14.83 -11.40 -14.02
C LEU A 214 16.29 -11.08 -14.35
N TYR A 215 17.17 -12.08 -14.31
CA TYR A 215 18.56 -11.94 -14.74
C TYR A 215 18.62 -11.51 -16.21
N LYS A 216 17.91 -12.23 -17.10
CA LYS A 216 17.85 -11.88 -18.53
C LYS A 216 17.29 -10.47 -18.74
N PHE A 217 16.26 -10.08 -17.99
CA PHE A 217 15.69 -8.74 -18.07
C PHE A 217 16.72 -7.65 -17.72
N ILE A 218 17.43 -7.79 -16.60
CA ILE A 218 18.44 -6.81 -16.16
C ILE A 218 19.65 -6.77 -17.11
N MET A 219 20.06 -7.91 -17.66
CA MET A 219 21.21 -7.98 -18.58
C MET A 219 20.90 -7.41 -19.97
N VAL A 220 19.66 -7.50 -20.44
CA VAL A 220 19.28 -7.07 -21.79
C VAL A 220 19.01 -5.57 -21.87
N LYS A 221 18.47 -4.96 -20.80
CA LYS A 221 17.99 -3.57 -20.86
C LYS A 221 18.94 -2.62 -20.12
N PRO A 222 19.58 -1.66 -20.79
CA PRO A 222 20.47 -0.69 -20.14
C PRO A 222 19.73 0.41 -19.36
N VAL A 223 18.40 0.52 -19.56
CA VAL A 223 17.54 1.53 -18.95
C VAL A 223 16.25 0.87 -18.48
N PHE A 224 15.80 1.27 -17.30
CA PHE A 224 14.59 0.82 -16.64
C PHE A 224 13.47 1.88 -16.77
N ASP A 225 12.37 1.55 -17.43
CA ASP A 225 11.29 2.53 -17.60
C ASP A 225 10.48 2.73 -16.30
N ILE A 226 10.81 3.79 -15.55
CA ILE A 226 10.13 4.18 -14.30
C ILE A 226 8.68 4.64 -14.57
N GLY A 227 8.31 4.89 -15.82
CA GLY A 227 6.95 5.25 -16.21
C GLY A 227 6.01 4.07 -16.46
N ASN A 228 6.49 2.83 -16.34
CA ASN A 228 5.76 1.62 -16.68
C ASN A 228 5.97 0.50 -15.64
N VAL A 229 4.99 -0.40 -15.50
CA VAL A 229 5.19 -1.62 -14.70
C VAL A 229 6.21 -2.51 -15.43
N PRO A 230 7.33 -2.88 -14.80
CA PRO A 230 8.38 -3.67 -15.45
C PRO A 230 7.89 -5.07 -15.82
N GLU A 231 8.22 -5.51 -17.04
CA GLU A 231 7.98 -6.86 -17.56
C GLU A 231 6.55 -7.40 -17.38
N PHE A 232 5.53 -6.53 -17.23
CA PHE A 232 4.17 -6.96 -16.95
C PHE A 232 3.69 -8.02 -17.96
N TYR A 233 3.76 -7.74 -19.26
CA TYR A 233 3.26 -8.67 -20.27
C TYR A 233 4.12 -9.92 -20.45
N VAL A 234 5.43 -9.82 -20.20
CA VAL A 234 6.35 -10.95 -20.31
C VAL A 234 6.10 -11.95 -19.18
N LEU A 235 5.94 -11.46 -17.95
CA LEU A 235 5.64 -12.29 -16.79
C LEU A 235 4.19 -12.77 -16.80
N PHE A 236 3.24 -11.93 -17.21
CA PHE A 236 1.83 -12.27 -17.21
C PHE A 236 1.47 -13.32 -18.26
N ASN A 237 2.04 -13.19 -19.46
CA ASN A 237 1.85 -14.10 -20.58
C ASN A 237 3.07 -15.02 -20.78
N SER A 238 3.73 -15.40 -19.69
CA SER A 238 4.87 -16.32 -19.75
C SER A 238 4.48 -17.65 -20.38
N ASN A 239 5.32 -18.15 -21.31
CA ASN A 239 5.12 -19.44 -21.98
C ASN A 239 5.83 -20.60 -21.25
N GLU A 240 6.52 -20.31 -20.15
CA GLU A 240 7.25 -21.31 -19.37
C GLU A 240 6.32 -22.23 -18.56
N ILE A 241 6.82 -23.39 -18.15
CA ILE A 241 6.05 -24.36 -17.35
C ILE A 241 5.54 -23.70 -16.05
N GLU A 242 6.34 -22.81 -15.48
CA GLU A 242 6.12 -22.12 -14.20
C GLU A 242 5.38 -20.78 -14.36
N HIS A 243 4.75 -20.53 -15.52
CA HIS A 243 4.01 -19.29 -15.81
C HIS A 243 3.01 -18.86 -14.73
N ARG A 244 2.46 -19.81 -13.95
CA ARG A 244 1.55 -19.54 -12.82
C ARG A 244 2.27 -18.84 -11.67
N GLU A 245 3.49 -19.26 -11.36
CA GLU A 245 4.31 -18.64 -10.33
C GLU A 245 4.73 -17.23 -10.76
N HIS A 246 5.05 -17.04 -12.03
CA HIS A 246 5.40 -15.74 -12.61
C HIS A 246 4.24 -14.75 -12.49
N ARG A 247 3.03 -15.18 -12.85
CA ARG A 247 1.80 -14.39 -12.67
C ARG A 247 1.54 -14.08 -11.22
N ARG A 248 1.59 -15.09 -10.33
CA ARG A 248 1.35 -14.91 -8.89
C ARG A 248 2.35 -13.93 -8.27
N TRP A 249 3.62 -14.01 -8.64
CA TRP A 249 4.66 -13.10 -8.17
C TRP A 249 4.36 -11.65 -8.61
N LEU A 250 4.03 -11.45 -9.87
CA LEU A 250 3.66 -10.13 -10.42
C LEU A 250 2.39 -9.56 -9.76
N LEU A 251 1.34 -10.37 -9.62
CA LEU A 251 0.08 -9.96 -9.00
C LEU A 251 0.28 -9.57 -7.53
N ASN A 252 1.14 -10.28 -6.80
CA ASN A 252 1.51 -9.92 -5.42
C ASN A 252 2.22 -8.56 -5.34
N ILE A 253 3.11 -8.26 -6.28
CA ILE A 253 3.77 -6.94 -6.35
C ILE A 253 2.75 -5.85 -6.65
N LEU A 254 1.83 -6.07 -7.59
CA LEU A 254 0.78 -5.09 -7.89
C LEU A 254 -0.15 -4.86 -6.69
N ALA A 255 -0.56 -5.93 -6.00
CA ALA A 255 -1.48 -5.85 -4.87
C ALA A 255 -0.90 -5.02 -3.70
N LYS A 256 0.40 -5.15 -3.45
CA LYS A 256 1.09 -4.46 -2.34
C LYS A 256 1.74 -3.14 -2.75
N GLY A 257 2.13 -3.00 -4.02
CA GLY A 257 2.84 -1.84 -4.55
C GLY A 257 1.94 -0.68 -4.96
N LEU A 258 0.65 -0.94 -5.25
CA LEU A 258 -0.31 0.09 -5.66
C LEU A 258 -0.76 0.91 -4.45
N ARG A 259 -0.03 2.00 -4.16
CA ARG A 259 -0.21 2.80 -2.94
C ARG A 259 -0.60 4.25 -3.19
N THR A 260 -0.26 4.79 -4.35
CA THR A 260 -0.50 6.20 -4.70
C THR A 260 -1.25 6.36 -6.02
N ALA A 261 -1.79 7.56 -6.26
CA ALA A 261 -2.36 7.93 -7.56
C ALA A 261 -1.35 7.74 -8.71
N SER A 262 -0.07 8.04 -8.49
CA SER A 262 0.97 7.88 -9.50
C SER A 262 1.15 6.42 -9.93
N ASP A 263 1.10 5.49 -8.98
CA ASP A 263 1.14 4.05 -9.24
C ASP A 263 -0.07 3.61 -10.08
N PHE A 264 -1.25 4.14 -9.76
CA PHE A 264 -2.47 3.87 -10.54
C PHE A 264 -2.36 4.36 -11.99
N HIS A 265 -1.82 5.57 -12.21
CA HIS A 265 -1.65 6.11 -13.55
C HIS A 265 -0.71 5.26 -14.41
N ILE A 266 0.35 4.70 -13.83
CA ILE A 266 1.27 3.79 -14.51
C ILE A 266 0.55 2.51 -14.95
N CYS A 267 -0.27 1.93 -14.07
CA CYS A 267 -1.08 0.76 -14.40
C CYS A 267 -2.15 1.05 -15.46
N LYS A 268 -2.79 2.23 -15.38
CA LYS A 268 -3.81 2.67 -16.36
C LYS A 268 -3.21 2.87 -17.75
N LYS A 269 -2.04 3.49 -17.85
CA LYS A 269 -1.35 3.76 -19.12
C LYS A 269 -1.06 2.49 -19.94
N ARG A 270 -0.85 1.37 -19.25
CA ARG A 270 -0.58 0.05 -19.85
C ARG A 270 -1.79 -0.88 -19.85
N TYR A 271 -3.01 -0.39 -19.68
CA TYR A 271 -4.23 -1.21 -19.70
C TYR A 271 -4.17 -2.44 -18.75
N ILE A 272 -3.45 -2.33 -17.63
CA ILE A 272 -3.25 -3.45 -16.70
C ILE A 272 -4.58 -3.84 -16.09
N PHE A 273 -5.37 -2.88 -15.61
CA PHE A 273 -6.68 -3.17 -15.02
C PHE A 273 -7.61 -3.86 -16.01
N SER A 274 -7.71 -3.39 -17.25
CA SER A 274 -8.52 -4.04 -18.29
C SER A 274 -8.08 -5.49 -18.50
N THR A 275 -6.77 -5.74 -18.56
CA THR A 275 -6.21 -7.10 -18.70
C THR A 275 -6.57 -7.99 -17.50
N LEU A 276 -6.47 -7.47 -16.27
CA LEU A 276 -6.80 -8.20 -15.05
C LEU A 276 -8.30 -8.52 -14.95
N LEU A 277 -9.16 -7.55 -15.27
CA LEU A 277 -10.62 -7.72 -15.26
C LEU A 277 -11.05 -8.79 -16.27
N SER A 278 -10.41 -8.84 -17.45
CA SER A 278 -10.64 -9.89 -18.45
C SER A 278 -10.08 -11.24 -18.00
N HIS A 279 -8.87 -11.28 -17.43
CA HIS A 279 -8.24 -12.54 -16.97
C HIS A 279 -9.05 -13.22 -15.87
N TYR A 280 -9.72 -12.46 -15.00
CA TYR A 280 -10.57 -13.00 -13.94
C TYR A 280 -11.61 -14.01 -14.46
N TRP A 281 -12.15 -13.75 -15.66
CA TRP A 281 -13.16 -14.60 -16.31
C TRP A 281 -12.57 -15.75 -17.12
N SER A 282 -11.25 -15.80 -17.28
CA SER A 282 -10.57 -16.89 -17.97
C SER A 282 -10.67 -18.19 -17.17
N SER A 283 -10.88 -19.31 -17.87
CA SER A 283 -10.83 -20.65 -17.28
C SER A 283 -9.46 -21.01 -16.71
N ILE A 284 -8.41 -20.30 -17.12
CA ILE A 284 -7.03 -20.50 -16.67
C ILE A 284 -6.79 -19.81 -15.31
N CYS A 285 -7.67 -18.89 -14.90
CA CYS A 285 -7.51 -18.12 -13.68
C CYS A 285 -7.82 -18.96 -12.44
N THR A 286 -6.80 -19.16 -11.60
CA THR A 286 -6.93 -19.90 -10.34
C THR A 286 -7.64 -19.07 -9.27
N HIS A 287 -8.20 -19.72 -8.25
CA HIS A 287 -8.83 -19.02 -7.13
C HIS A 287 -7.89 -18.00 -6.46
N ASP A 288 -6.64 -18.38 -6.21
CA ASP A 288 -5.66 -17.47 -5.59
C ASP A 288 -5.37 -16.24 -6.46
N GLU A 289 -5.31 -16.39 -7.79
CA GLU A 289 -5.17 -15.26 -8.71
C GLU A 289 -6.40 -14.35 -8.68
N LYS A 290 -7.62 -14.92 -8.57
CA LYS A 290 -8.86 -14.14 -8.41
C LYS A 290 -8.84 -13.29 -7.14
N VAL A 291 -8.42 -13.87 -6.01
CA VAL A 291 -8.26 -13.13 -4.74
C VAL A 291 -7.22 -12.01 -4.89
N LEU A 292 -6.09 -12.28 -5.55
CA LEU A 292 -5.07 -11.25 -5.80
C LEU A 292 -5.58 -10.12 -6.69
N ILE A 293 -6.34 -10.41 -7.74
CA ILE A 293 -6.95 -9.39 -8.61
C ILE A 293 -7.88 -8.48 -7.80
N ILE A 294 -8.71 -9.05 -6.93
CA ILE A 294 -9.61 -8.26 -6.08
C ILE A 294 -8.80 -7.44 -5.07
N ASN A 295 -7.71 -7.97 -4.52
CA ASN A 295 -6.80 -7.21 -3.66
C ASN A 295 -6.14 -6.03 -4.40
N ILE A 296 -5.76 -6.20 -5.68
CA ILE A 296 -5.25 -5.12 -6.53
C ILE A 296 -6.30 -4.03 -6.71
N ILE A 297 -7.54 -4.41 -7.04
CA ILE A 297 -8.65 -3.45 -7.20
C ILE A 297 -8.94 -2.74 -5.87
N THR A 298 -8.92 -3.48 -4.77
CA THR A 298 -9.08 -2.96 -3.41
C THR A 298 -8.02 -1.90 -3.09
N ALA A 299 -6.75 -2.15 -3.43
CA ALA A 299 -5.68 -1.18 -3.27
C ALA A 299 -5.87 0.04 -4.17
N ALA A 300 -6.30 -0.14 -5.42
CA ALA A 300 -6.55 0.93 -6.38
C ALA A 300 -7.63 1.91 -5.92
N VAL A 301 -8.71 1.38 -5.35
CA VAL A 301 -9.91 2.14 -4.98
C VAL A 301 -9.69 2.97 -3.70
N LYS A 302 -8.60 2.76 -2.94
CA LYS A 302 -8.25 3.61 -1.79
C LYS A 302 -8.01 5.06 -2.17
N THR A 303 -7.52 5.31 -3.39
CA THR A 303 -7.34 6.68 -3.90
C THR A 303 -8.57 7.11 -4.68
N GLU A 304 -9.15 8.26 -4.34
CA GLU A 304 -10.43 8.70 -4.90
C GLU A 304 -10.41 8.90 -6.42
N SER A 305 -9.34 9.50 -6.96
CA SER A 305 -9.17 9.71 -8.40
C SER A 305 -9.11 8.38 -9.18
N SER A 306 -8.50 7.37 -8.56
CA SER A 306 -8.32 6.03 -9.12
C SER A 306 -9.64 5.26 -9.12
N ALA A 307 -10.38 5.33 -8.01
CA ALA A 307 -11.74 4.80 -7.88
C ALA A 307 -12.66 5.29 -9.01
N ARG A 308 -12.72 6.61 -9.24
CA ARG A 308 -13.57 7.21 -10.29
C ARG A 308 -13.17 6.72 -11.68
N SER A 309 -11.86 6.72 -11.97
CA SER A 309 -11.36 6.26 -13.27
C SER A 309 -11.64 4.77 -13.51
N LEU A 310 -11.68 3.93 -12.48
CA LEU A 310 -12.03 2.52 -12.63
C LEU A 310 -13.53 2.33 -12.87
N CYS A 311 -14.39 3.08 -12.19
CA CYS A 311 -15.84 3.03 -12.44
C CYS A 311 -16.18 3.42 -13.88
N GLN A 312 -15.54 4.47 -14.42
CA GLN A 312 -15.68 4.84 -15.83
C GLN A 312 -15.26 3.73 -16.81
N ASN A 313 -14.39 2.81 -16.39
CA ASN A 313 -13.95 1.66 -17.18
C ASN A 313 -14.81 0.40 -16.94
N GLY A 314 -15.99 0.52 -16.32
CA GLY A 314 -16.94 -0.58 -16.15
C GLY A 314 -16.70 -1.47 -14.92
N LEU A 315 -15.97 -0.98 -13.90
CA LEU A 315 -15.73 -1.75 -12.68
C LEU A 315 -17.02 -2.20 -11.98
N LEU A 316 -18.06 -1.36 -11.95
CA LEU A 316 -19.33 -1.71 -11.28
C LEU A 316 -20.05 -2.86 -11.98
N SER A 317 -20.16 -2.82 -13.31
CA SER A 317 -20.74 -3.92 -14.09
C SER A 317 -19.95 -5.22 -13.90
N TRP A 318 -18.61 -5.12 -13.85
CA TRP A 318 -17.75 -6.27 -13.57
C TRP A 318 -18.00 -6.83 -12.16
N LEU A 319 -18.05 -5.97 -11.13
CA LEU A 319 -18.32 -6.37 -9.74
C LEU A 319 -19.69 -7.04 -9.58
N HIS A 320 -20.73 -6.51 -10.25
CA HIS A 320 -22.06 -7.12 -10.26
C HIS A 320 -21.98 -8.58 -10.71
N ASN A 321 -21.32 -8.84 -11.83
CA ASN A 321 -21.18 -10.19 -12.39
C ASN A 321 -20.34 -11.09 -11.48
N VAL A 322 -19.29 -10.55 -10.84
CA VAL A 322 -18.49 -11.29 -9.85
C VAL A 322 -19.40 -11.77 -8.73
N ILE A 323 -20.16 -10.88 -8.10
CA ILE A 323 -21.02 -11.22 -6.95
C ILE A 323 -22.13 -12.21 -7.35
N GLU A 324 -22.67 -12.08 -8.57
CA GLU A 324 -23.70 -12.98 -9.08
C GLU A 324 -23.18 -14.41 -9.27
N GLN A 325 -21.98 -14.55 -9.84
CA GLN A 325 -21.39 -15.86 -10.16
C GLN A 325 -20.59 -16.49 -9.02
N VAL A 326 -20.26 -15.73 -7.96
CA VAL A 326 -19.54 -16.26 -6.81
C VAL A 326 -20.32 -17.39 -6.14
N ALA A 327 -19.68 -18.56 -6.11
CA ALA A 327 -20.18 -19.74 -5.41
C ALA A 327 -20.29 -19.47 -3.90
N VAL A 328 -21.13 -20.24 -3.22
CA VAL A 328 -21.41 -20.15 -1.76
C VAL A 328 -20.14 -20.26 -0.89
N ILE A 329 -19.01 -20.68 -1.45
CA ILE A 329 -17.80 -21.06 -0.71
C ILE A 329 -16.80 -19.88 -0.57
N ASP A 330 -16.87 -18.85 -1.43
CA ASP A 330 -15.82 -17.82 -1.49
C ASP A 330 -16.14 -16.58 -0.63
N ALA A 331 -16.26 -16.78 0.70
CA ALA A 331 -16.55 -15.70 1.65
C ALA A 331 -15.51 -14.55 1.61
N GLU A 332 -14.25 -14.86 1.27
CA GLU A 332 -13.17 -13.87 1.15
C GLU A 332 -13.42 -12.87 0.00
N ILE A 333 -13.85 -13.36 -1.16
CA ILE A 333 -14.18 -12.55 -2.33
C ILE A 333 -15.32 -11.57 -2.03
N VAL A 334 -16.34 -12.06 -1.33
CA VAL A 334 -17.48 -11.24 -0.89
C VAL A 334 -17.00 -10.15 0.07
N LYS A 335 -16.19 -10.50 1.08
CA LYS A 335 -15.64 -9.53 2.05
C LYS A 335 -14.83 -8.43 1.38
N LEU A 336 -13.93 -8.78 0.46
CA LEU A 336 -13.12 -7.80 -0.28
C LEU A 336 -13.98 -6.91 -1.18
N SER A 337 -15.00 -7.49 -1.82
CA SER A 337 -15.95 -6.75 -2.65
C SER A 337 -16.76 -5.73 -1.84
N SER A 338 -17.15 -6.05 -0.60
CA SER A 338 -17.78 -5.09 0.33
C SER A 338 -16.87 -3.89 0.60
N PHE A 339 -15.58 -4.14 0.81
CA PHE A 339 -14.61 -3.07 1.06
C PHE A 339 -14.42 -2.18 -0.18
N ILE A 340 -14.42 -2.76 -1.38
CA ILE A 340 -14.40 -1.99 -2.63
C ILE A 340 -15.63 -1.08 -2.71
N LEU A 341 -16.84 -1.60 -2.46
CA LEU A 341 -18.07 -0.81 -2.49
C LEU A 341 -18.05 0.36 -1.50
N LYS A 342 -17.58 0.11 -0.27
CA LYS A 342 -17.42 1.17 0.75
C LYS A 342 -16.50 2.28 0.27
N ASN A 343 -15.32 1.94 -0.24
CA ASN A 343 -14.36 2.95 -0.67
C ASN A 343 -14.82 3.69 -1.94
N LEU A 344 -15.50 3.00 -2.87
CA LEU A 344 -16.13 3.65 -4.03
C LEU A 344 -17.15 4.70 -3.61
N TRP A 345 -17.99 4.39 -2.60
CA TRP A 345 -18.97 5.34 -2.08
C TRP A 345 -18.30 6.55 -1.40
N HIS A 346 -17.26 6.32 -0.58
CA HIS A 346 -16.52 7.42 0.04
C HIS A 346 -15.85 8.34 -0.99
N ALA A 347 -15.25 7.78 -2.05
CA ALA A 347 -14.61 8.54 -3.13
C ALA A 347 -15.59 9.41 -3.95
N VAL A 348 -16.87 9.09 -3.90
CA VAL A 348 -17.97 9.85 -4.52
C VAL A 348 -18.44 10.99 -3.62
N LYS A 349 -18.58 10.73 -2.31
CA LYS A 349 -19.02 11.73 -1.33
C LYS A 349 -18.04 12.88 -1.13
N SER A 350 -16.73 12.62 -1.16
CA SER A 350 -15.71 13.68 -0.99
C SER A 350 -15.87 14.84 -1.98
N ASN A 351 -16.49 14.59 -3.13
CA ASN A 351 -16.74 15.59 -4.16
C ASN A 351 -17.99 16.44 -3.91
N SER A 352 -19.03 15.91 -3.25
CA SER A 352 -20.24 16.70 -2.98
C SER A 352 -20.00 17.81 -1.95
N VAL A 353 -18.98 17.67 -1.10
CA VAL A 353 -18.60 18.68 -0.09
C VAL A 353 -17.71 19.77 -0.71
N ALA A 354 -16.97 19.47 -1.78
CA ALA A 354 -16.11 20.44 -2.45
C ALA A 354 -16.87 21.43 -3.36
N ASP A 355 -18.15 21.17 -3.64
CA ASP A 355 -19.00 22.03 -4.47
C ASP A 355 -19.82 23.06 -3.65
N ASP A 356 -19.74 23.04 -2.30
CA ASP A 356 -20.56 23.88 -1.41
C ASP A 356 -19.84 25.11 -0.80
N ASP A 357 -18.55 25.35 -1.09
CA ASP A 357 -17.82 26.56 -0.61
C ASP A 357 -17.62 27.59 -1.74
N PRO A 358 -18.36 28.72 -1.78
CA PRO A 358 -18.22 29.74 -2.81
C PRO A 358 -17.03 30.70 -2.59
N THR A 359 -16.23 30.53 -1.53
CA THR A 359 -15.33 31.60 -1.03
C THR A 359 -13.83 31.33 -1.16
N SER A 360 -13.40 30.25 -1.81
CA SER A 360 -11.97 29.96 -2.03
C SER A 360 -11.48 30.21 -3.47
N ALA A 361 -12.27 30.89 -4.30
CA ALA A 361 -11.93 31.21 -5.69
C ALA A 361 -11.25 32.58 -5.91
N GLU A 362 -10.84 33.29 -4.86
CA GLU A 362 -10.09 34.53 -5.00
C GLU A 362 -8.75 34.42 -4.25
N ASN A 363 -7.66 34.65 -5.00
CA ASN A 363 -6.24 34.73 -4.61
C ASN A 363 -5.36 33.51 -4.95
N LEU A 364 -5.07 33.36 -6.26
CA LEU A 364 -3.79 32.84 -6.74
C LEU A 364 -3.54 33.28 -8.19
N ASP A 365 -3.46 34.60 -8.39
CA ASP A 365 -2.87 35.19 -9.60
C ASP A 365 -1.44 35.64 -9.29
N SER A 366 -0.46 34.87 -9.78
CA SER A 366 0.78 35.32 -10.45
C SER A 366 1.87 34.24 -10.38
N LEU A 367 2.07 33.53 -11.50
CA LEU A 367 3.35 33.41 -12.21
C LEU A 367 3.26 32.27 -13.25
N ASP A 368 3.14 32.72 -14.50
CA ASP A 368 3.22 32.07 -15.80
C ASP A 368 3.91 30.68 -15.91
N VAL A 369 3.12 29.67 -16.32
CA VAL A 369 3.55 28.68 -17.32
C VAL A 369 2.41 28.46 -18.33
N LYS A 370 2.75 28.62 -19.61
CA LYS A 370 1.86 28.72 -20.77
C LYS A 370 0.94 27.51 -20.97
N LYS A 371 -0.29 27.85 -21.32
CA LYS A 371 -1.43 27.03 -21.75
C LYS A 371 -1.08 25.99 -22.83
N GLY A 372 -1.37 24.73 -22.53
CA GLY A 372 -1.86 23.72 -23.48
C GLY A 372 -3.30 23.38 -23.07
N SER A 373 -4.25 23.66 -23.95
CA SER A 373 -5.68 23.69 -23.65
C SER A 373 -6.38 22.32 -23.79
N THR A 374 -7.44 22.18 -22.99
CA THR A 374 -8.63 21.30 -23.15
C THR A 374 -8.42 19.79 -23.00
N ASN A 375 -8.67 19.25 -21.79
CA ASN A 375 -9.47 18.02 -21.55
C ASN A 375 -9.66 17.62 -20.06
N ASP A 376 -9.00 18.28 -19.10
CA ASP A 376 -8.98 17.79 -17.70
C ASP A 376 -10.23 18.09 -16.85
N THR A 377 -11.22 18.82 -17.36
CA THR A 377 -12.46 19.12 -16.61
C THR A 377 -13.47 17.98 -16.59
N ASN A 378 -13.37 17.00 -17.49
CA ASN A 378 -14.28 15.85 -17.53
C ASN A 378 -13.95 14.75 -16.50
N HIS A 379 -12.77 14.77 -15.89
CA HIS A 379 -12.38 13.79 -14.87
C HIS A 379 -12.99 14.06 -13.49
N LYS A 380 -13.64 15.22 -13.28
CA LYS A 380 -14.24 15.61 -12.01
C LYS A 380 -15.73 15.27 -11.87
N LYS A 381 -16.46 15.05 -12.98
CA LYS A 381 -17.89 14.73 -12.92
C LYS A 381 -18.13 13.23 -12.84
N ILE A 382 -18.96 12.82 -11.88
CA ILE A 382 -19.53 11.47 -11.82
C ILE A 382 -20.43 11.29 -13.04
N TYR A 383 -20.34 10.15 -13.73
CA TYR A 383 -21.22 9.88 -14.87
C TYR A 383 -22.63 9.58 -14.37
N SER A 384 -23.64 10.04 -15.11
CA SER A 384 -25.05 9.99 -14.69
C SER A 384 -25.57 8.59 -14.32
N SER A 385 -25.05 7.55 -14.99
CA SER A 385 -25.44 6.15 -14.75
C SER A 385 -24.79 5.51 -13.52
N PHE A 386 -23.85 6.19 -12.84
CA PHE A 386 -23.09 5.62 -11.73
C PHE A 386 -23.99 5.12 -10.59
N PHE A 387 -24.96 5.95 -10.16
CA PHE A 387 -25.85 5.59 -9.05
C PHE A 387 -26.71 4.37 -9.36
N TYR A 388 -27.16 4.24 -10.62
CA TYR A 388 -27.92 3.09 -11.07
C TYR A 388 -27.08 1.81 -11.07
N GLU A 389 -25.87 1.85 -11.63
CA GLU A 389 -24.96 0.70 -11.63
C GLU A 389 -24.56 0.29 -10.21
N PHE A 390 -24.31 1.26 -9.34
CA PHE A 390 -23.96 1.02 -7.95
C PHE A 390 -25.11 0.34 -7.20
N GLN A 391 -26.35 0.79 -7.44
CA GLN A 391 -27.55 0.20 -6.86
C GLN A 391 -27.73 -1.27 -7.25
N LEU A 392 -27.50 -1.61 -8.54
CA LEU A 392 -27.56 -3.00 -8.98
C LEU A 392 -26.55 -3.89 -8.25
N VAL A 393 -25.32 -3.40 -8.08
CA VAL A 393 -24.27 -4.15 -7.36
C VAL A 393 -24.65 -4.35 -5.90
N LEU A 394 -25.17 -3.31 -5.24
CA LEU A 394 -25.64 -3.40 -3.84
C LEU A 394 -26.73 -4.45 -3.68
N PHE A 395 -27.72 -4.47 -4.56
CA PHE A 395 -28.82 -5.43 -4.48
C PHE A 395 -28.38 -6.87 -4.75
N CYS A 396 -27.43 -7.07 -5.67
CA CYS A 396 -26.80 -8.37 -5.85
C CYS A 396 -26.10 -8.84 -4.57
N PHE A 397 -25.44 -7.91 -3.88
CA PHE A 397 -24.76 -8.17 -2.61
C PHE A 397 -25.71 -8.51 -1.45
N LEU A 398 -26.94 -7.96 -1.43
CA LEU A 398 -27.95 -8.29 -0.42
C LEU A 398 -28.24 -9.80 -0.36
N LYS A 399 -28.24 -10.49 -1.51
CA LYS A 399 -28.46 -11.94 -1.58
C LYS A 399 -27.32 -12.77 -0.99
N LYS A 400 -26.19 -12.16 -0.69
CA LYS A 400 -24.95 -12.81 -0.21
C LYS A 400 -24.54 -12.31 1.18
N LEU A 401 -25.44 -11.64 1.91
CA LEU A 401 -25.19 -11.12 3.27
C LEU A 401 -24.81 -12.21 4.27
N ASN A 402 -25.17 -13.47 4.01
CA ASN A 402 -24.84 -14.60 4.89
C ASN A 402 -23.34 -14.82 5.11
N PHE A 403 -22.49 -14.31 4.22
CA PHE A 403 -21.03 -14.49 4.28
C PHE A 403 -20.27 -13.34 4.93
N LEU A 404 -20.96 -12.31 5.45
CA LEU A 404 -20.32 -11.14 6.04
C LEU A 404 -20.40 -11.19 7.56
N GLU A 405 -19.24 -11.11 8.21
CA GLU A 405 -19.14 -11.09 9.68
C GLU A 405 -18.82 -9.67 10.21
N GLY A 406 -19.44 -9.33 11.36
CA GLY A 406 -19.13 -8.21 12.25
C GLY A 406 -18.87 -6.86 11.58
N PRO A 407 -17.60 -6.41 11.46
CA PRO A 407 -17.25 -5.08 10.94
C PRO A 407 -17.50 -4.91 9.44
N SER A 408 -17.41 -6.00 8.65
CA SER A 408 -17.64 -5.95 7.20
C SER A 408 -19.13 -5.80 6.88
N LEU A 409 -19.97 -6.45 7.69
CA LEU A 409 -21.41 -6.26 7.68
C LEU A 409 -21.78 -4.83 8.08
N ASN A 410 -21.18 -4.30 9.15
CA ASN A 410 -21.41 -2.93 9.60
C ASN A 410 -21.06 -1.90 8.51
N ALA A 411 -19.91 -2.07 7.87
CA ALA A 411 -19.47 -1.26 6.74
C ALA A 411 -20.49 -1.30 5.59
N TYR A 412 -20.95 -2.49 5.20
CA TYR A 412 -21.97 -2.63 4.17
C TYR A 412 -23.30 -1.98 4.57
N LEU A 413 -23.83 -2.27 5.76
CA LEU A 413 -25.10 -1.70 6.23
C LEU A 413 -25.04 -0.18 6.36
N SER A 414 -23.88 0.37 6.76
CA SER A 414 -23.68 1.83 6.82
C SER A 414 -23.67 2.49 5.44
N THR A 415 -23.06 1.84 4.45
CA THR A 415 -23.06 2.34 3.07
C THR A 415 -24.46 2.22 2.46
N PHE A 416 -25.15 1.11 2.70
CA PHE A 416 -26.53 0.89 2.26
C PHE A 416 -27.50 1.92 2.86
N LEU A 417 -27.48 2.12 4.18
CA LEU A 417 -28.31 3.13 4.86
C LEU A 417 -28.03 4.55 4.35
N HIS A 418 -26.75 4.89 4.16
CA HIS A 418 -26.39 6.23 3.69
C HIS A 418 -26.88 6.50 2.27
N ILE A 419 -26.88 5.48 1.42
CA ILE A 419 -27.39 5.57 0.05
C ILE A 419 -28.90 5.74 0.06
N LEU A 420 -29.63 4.97 0.87
CA LEU A 420 -31.08 5.17 1.03
C LEU A 420 -31.41 6.62 1.42
N ASN A 421 -30.64 7.24 2.32
CA ASN A 421 -30.83 8.65 2.70
C ASN A 421 -30.50 9.64 1.57
N HIS A 422 -29.45 9.37 0.79
CA HIS A 422 -29.12 10.22 -0.36
C HIS A 422 -30.18 10.11 -1.46
N MET A 423 -30.80 8.95 -1.59
CA MET A 423 -31.86 8.68 -2.57
C MET A 423 -33.17 9.38 -2.18
N GLU A 424 -33.55 9.41 -0.89
CA GLU A 424 -34.71 10.19 -0.39
C GLU A 424 -34.67 11.66 -0.82
N ASN A 425 -33.47 12.25 -0.95
CA ASN A 425 -33.28 13.66 -1.31
C ASN A 425 -33.19 13.90 -2.83
N SER A 426 -33.10 12.87 -3.67
CA SER A 426 -32.85 13.00 -5.11
C SER A 426 -33.96 12.33 -5.94
N GLU A 427 -35.03 13.10 -6.21
CA GLU A 427 -36.25 12.68 -6.93
C GLU A 427 -36.00 12.07 -8.34
N SER A 428 -34.79 12.16 -8.90
CA SER A 428 -34.49 11.81 -10.30
C SER A 428 -34.03 10.36 -10.56
N TYR A 429 -33.66 9.59 -9.53
CA TYR A 429 -33.04 8.26 -9.72
C TYR A 429 -34.01 7.06 -9.58
N TYR A 430 -35.31 7.32 -9.42
CA TYR A 430 -36.30 6.34 -8.96
C TYR A 430 -36.80 5.29 -9.98
N VAL A 431 -36.41 5.36 -11.25
CA VAL A 431 -37.36 4.90 -12.29
C VAL A 431 -37.24 3.43 -12.74
N LYS A 432 -36.21 2.63 -12.38
CA LYS A 432 -36.04 1.30 -13.07
C LYS A 432 -35.81 0.03 -12.25
N TYR A 433 -35.55 0.05 -10.94
CA TYR A 433 -35.44 -1.19 -10.15
C TYR A 433 -36.09 -1.06 -8.79
N ARG A 434 -37.25 -1.71 -8.61
CA ARG A 434 -37.92 -1.80 -7.31
C ARG A 434 -37.20 -2.82 -6.44
N LEU A 435 -36.89 -2.48 -5.18
CA LEU A 435 -36.50 -3.45 -4.16
C LEU A 435 -37.59 -4.54 -4.11
N CYS A 436 -37.26 -5.82 -4.30
CA CYS A 436 -38.23 -6.92 -4.16
C CYS A 436 -38.44 -7.35 -2.69
N LEU A 437 -39.60 -7.96 -2.37
CA LEU A 437 -39.99 -8.39 -1.01
C LEU A 437 -38.94 -9.36 -0.44
N GLN A 438 -38.34 -10.15 -1.32
CA GLN A 438 -37.23 -11.06 -1.02
C GLN A 438 -36.04 -10.34 -0.37
N HIS A 439 -35.70 -9.12 -0.79
CA HIS A 439 -34.59 -8.37 -0.18
C HIS A 439 -34.93 -7.89 1.23
N ALA A 440 -36.19 -7.51 1.47
CA ALA A 440 -36.68 -7.14 2.81
C ALA A 440 -36.68 -8.36 3.74
N ILE A 441 -37.05 -9.53 3.23
CA ILE A 441 -37.00 -10.81 3.97
C ILE A 441 -35.55 -11.16 4.35
N ILE A 442 -34.60 -11.06 3.42
CA ILE A 442 -33.18 -11.37 3.70
C ILE A 442 -32.60 -10.44 4.79
N ILE A 443 -32.94 -9.15 4.75
CA ILE A 443 -32.51 -8.19 5.77
C ILE A 443 -33.17 -8.50 7.12
N HIS A 444 -34.43 -8.94 7.12
CA HIS A 444 -35.14 -9.36 8.32
C HIS A 444 -34.54 -10.63 8.95
N GLU A 445 -34.25 -11.65 8.14
CA GLU A 445 -33.58 -12.88 8.58
C GLU A 445 -32.21 -12.56 9.19
N LYS A 446 -31.42 -11.67 8.57
CA LYS A 446 -30.15 -11.22 9.15
C LYS A 446 -30.29 -10.37 10.40
N TRP A 447 -31.35 -9.57 10.53
CA TRP A 447 -31.66 -8.87 11.77
C TRP A 447 -31.95 -9.85 12.90
N GLN A 448 -32.74 -10.90 12.64
CA GLN A 448 -33.03 -11.96 13.61
C GLN A 448 -31.75 -12.67 14.05
N GLU A 449 -30.89 -13.08 13.11
CA GLU A 449 -29.61 -13.74 13.40
C GLU A 449 -28.66 -12.85 14.23
N CYS A 450 -28.55 -11.57 13.90
CA CYS A 450 -27.75 -10.62 14.68
C CYS A 450 -28.34 -10.37 16.09
N ALA A 451 -29.68 -10.39 16.22
CA ALA A 451 -30.35 -10.24 17.51
C ALA A 451 -30.17 -11.49 18.40
N GLU A 452 -30.18 -12.69 17.83
CA GLU A 452 -29.89 -13.94 18.54
C GLU A 452 -28.43 -14.01 19.00
N ASN A 453 -27.48 -13.62 18.15
CA ASN A 453 -26.05 -13.57 18.51
C ASN A 453 -25.77 -12.52 19.60
N ARG A 454 -26.42 -11.35 19.53
CA ARG A 454 -26.39 -10.36 20.61
C ARG A 454 -26.85 -10.94 21.95
N ASN A 455 -27.94 -11.71 21.95
CA ASN A 455 -28.47 -12.32 23.18
C ASN A 455 -27.54 -13.39 23.76
N LYS A 456 -26.79 -14.11 22.92
CA LYS A 456 -25.74 -15.04 23.34
C LYS A 456 -24.49 -14.32 23.85
N ASN A 457 -24.05 -13.23 23.20
CA ASN A 457 -22.84 -12.50 23.55
C ASN A 457 -22.99 -11.53 24.74
N LEU A 458 -24.23 -11.15 25.09
CA LEU A 458 -24.54 -10.48 26.36
C LEU A 458 -24.22 -11.34 27.59
N GLN A 459 -24.09 -12.68 27.44
CA GLN A 459 -23.68 -13.58 28.51
C GLN A 459 -22.15 -13.75 28.61
N SER A 460 -21.37 -13.31 27.62
CA SER A 460 -19.90 -13.50 27.51
C SER A 460 -19.06 -12.22 27.56
N GLY A 461 -19.66 -11.02 27.48
CA GLY A 461 -18.98 -9.75 27.77
C GLY A 461 -18.36 -8.99 26.58
N GLU A 462 -18.57 -9.43 25.33
CA GLU A 462 -18.09 -8.75 24.11
C GLU A 462 -19.27 -8.30 23.23
N SER A 463 -19.69 -7.02 23.22
CA SER A 463 -20.97 -6.64 22.55
C SER A 463 -21.08 -5.22 21.94
N SER A 464 -20.00 -4.63 21.41
CA SER A 464 -20.10 -3.30 20.77
C SER A 464 -20.44 -3.32 19.28
N SER A 465 -19.96 -4.30 18.50
CA SER A 465 -20.15 -4.31 17.04
C SER A 465 -21.53 -4.84 16.62
N GLU A 466 -22.01 -5.91 17.26
CA GLU A 466 -23.28 -6.55 16.91
C GLU A 466 -24.50 -5.68 17.27
N SER A 467 -24.43 -4.92 18.37
CA SER A 467 -25.47 -3.96 18.75
C SER A 467 -25.65 -2.86 17.69
N THR A 468 -24.56 -2.38 17.09
CA THR A 468 -24.63 -1.41 15.98
C THR A 468 -25.21 -1.99 14.70
N ASN A 469 -24.96 -3.27 14.42
CA ASN A 469 -25.52 -3.96 13.25
C ASN A 469 -27.03 -4.16 13.38
N VAL A 470 -27.51 -4.58 14.57
CA VAL A 470 -28.95 -4.74 14.86
C VAL A 470 -29.68 -3.40 14.70
N HIS A 471 -29.12 -2.31 15.23
CA HIS A 471 -29.72 -0.99 15.11
C HIS A 471 -29.79 -0.51 13.64
N LYS A 472 -28.73 -0.74 12.85
CA LYS A 472 -28.72 -0.35 11.43
C LYS A 472 -29.69 -1.16 10.59
N CYS A 473 -29.79 -2.46 10.79
CA CYS A 473 -30.80 -3.28 10.14
C CYS A 473 -32.23 -2.81 10.47
N PHE A 474 -32.47 -2.40 11.72
CA PHE A 474 -33.75 -1.83 12.13
C PHE A 474 -34.06 -0.49 11.43
N GLU A 475 -33.08 0.41 11.28
CA GLU A 475 -33.25 1.69 10.57
C GLU A 475 -33.46 1.55 9.06
N ILE A 476 -32.88 0.50 8.46
CA ILE A 476 -33.03 0.20 7.03
C ILE A 476 -34.47 -0.25 6.70
N PHE A 477 -35.11 -1.00 7.60
CA PHE A 477 -36.42 -1.59 7.38
C PHE A 477 -37.54 -0.58 7.04
N PRO A 478 -37.77 0.51 7.81
CA PRO A 478 -38.79 1.51 7.48
C PRO A 478 -38.47 2.27 6.18
N LYS A 479 -37.20 2.44 5.83
CA LYS A 479 -36.79 3.10 4.57
C LYS A 479 -37.04 2.24 3.34
N ILE A 480 -36.84 0.93 3.47
CA ILE A 480 -37.24 -0.01 2.41
C ILE A 480 -38.77 0.01 2.24
N ILE A 481 -39.53 0.09 3.33
CA ILE A 481 -41.00 0.17 3.29
C ILE A 481 -41.47 1.50 2.66
N LEU A 482 -40.85 2.63 2.99
CA LEU A 482 -41.12 3.93 2.37
C LEU A 482 -40.77 3.94 0.88
N TYR A 483 -39.73 3.22 0.46
CA TYR A 483 -39.38 3.05 -0.96
C TYR A 483 -40.33 2.09 -1.70
N TRP A 484 -41.01 1.21 -0.97
CA TRP A 484 -41.99 0.25 -1.50
C TRP A 484 -43.36 0.87 -1.77
N GLN A 485 -43.77 1.82 -0.91
CA GLN A 485 -44.98 2.62 -1.05
C GLN A 485 -44.83 3.63 -2.18
#